data_AF-A0A1V6FQY7-F1
#
_entry.id   AF-A0A1V6FQY7-F1
#
_cell.length_a   1.000
_cell.length_b   1.000
_cell.length_c   1.000
_cell.angle_alpha   90.00
_cell.angle_beta   90.00
_cell.angle_gamma   90.00
#
_symmetry.space_group_name_H-M   'P 1'
#
loop_
_entity.id
_entity.type
_entity.pdbx_description
1 polymer ?
#
loop_
_entity_poly.entity_id
_entity_poly.type
_entity_poly.pdbx_seq_one_letter_code
_entity_poly.pdbx_strand_id
1 'polypeptide(L)'
;MNKPKMIVLADIAALKVSCVGFQQIIKNLETKFDVVSCKFYGYVAKRNRDYNEYIAANGFETSLPSASRRRNKLDSRQVIDSADVAAVGKIDAVGLIVGEGDILPVVNMFSSKGIDTYDININEGKYTYAYTGFIAVPISALREGYAAPPTRKSQTSVAPKKAPKPVVQPVKKPENPYVAEAKKILDASDLMNKYRR
;
A
#
# COMPACT_ATOMS: atom_id res chain seq x y z
N MET A 1 34.68 4.66 11.43
CA MET A 1 33.40 5.35 11.65
C MET A 1 32.31 4.29 11.65
N ASN A 2 31.42 4.29 12.65
CA ASN A 2 30.29 3.37 12.67
C ASN A 2 29.32 3.77 11.56
N LYS A 3 28.89 2.82 10.73
CA LYS A 3 27.89 3.10 9.69
C LYS A 3 26.53 3.33 10.34
N PRO A 4 25.69 4.24 9.83
CA PRO A 4 24.32 4.43 10.31
C PRO A 4 23.52 3.14 10.16
N LYS A 5 22.74 2.79 11.18
CA LYS A 5 21.92 1.58 11.21
C LYS A 5 20.68 1.77 10.34
N MET A 6 20.45 0.82 9.44
CA MET A 6 19.31 0.85 8.54
C MET A 6 18.44 -0.40 8.66
N ILE A 7 17.12 -0.23 8.59
CA ILE A 7 16.16 -1.30 8.32
C ILE A 7 15.59 -1.15 6.92
N VAL A 8 15.40 -2.27 6.23
CA VAL A 8 14.76 -2.30 4.90
C VAL A 8 13.36 -2.90 5.00
N LEU A 9 12.35 -2.15 4.57
CA LEU A 9 10.96 -2.60 4.50
C LEU A 9 10.58 -2.79 3.03
N ALA A 10 10.47 -4.05 2.61
CA ALA A 10 10.42 -4.40 1.19
C ALA A 10 9.08 -5.00 0.76
N ASP A 11 8.25 -4.25 0.03
CA ASP A 11 7.12 -4.83 -0.70
C ASP A 11 7.60 -5.51 -1.99
N ILE A 12 7.64 -6.83 -1.95
CA ILE A 12 8.08 -7.68 -3.06
C ILE A 12 7.18 -7.48 -4.30
N ALA A 13 5.89 -7.23 -4.11
CA ALA A 13 4.94 -7.14 -5.21
C ALA A 13 5.02 -5.78 -5.95
N ALA A 14 5.58 -4.76 -5.29
CA ALA A 14 5.72 -3.42 -5.84
C ALA A 14 6.74 -3.37 -6.99
N LEU A 15 7.98 -3.74 -6.70
CA LEU A 15 9.07 -3.70 -7.69
C LEU A 15 9.25 -5.01 -8.45
N LYS A 16 8.78 -6.15 -7.93
CA LYS A 16 9.04 -7.50 -8.49
C LYS A 16 10.54 -7.80 -8.68
N VAL A 17 11.36 -7.39 -7.71
CA VAL A 17 12.81 -7.63 -7.72
C VAL A 17 13.10 -9.14 -7.62
N SER A 18 14.10 -9.61 -8.37
CA SER A 18 14.62 -10.98 -8.22
C SER A 18 15.45 -11.11 -6.94
N CYS A 19 15.61 -12.31 -6.39
CA CYS A 19 16.47 -12.52 -5.22
C CYS A 19 17.92 -12.06 -5.49
N VAL A 20 18.46 -12.36 -6.68
CA VAL A 20 19.80 -11.92 -7.10
C VAL A 20 19.90 -10.40 -7.18
N GLY A 21 18.89 -9.75 -7.76
CA GLY A 21 18.82 -8.30 -7.81
C GLY A 21 18.73 -7.66 -6.42
N PHE A 22 17.94 -8.25 -5.53
CA PHE A 22 17.82 -7.76 -4.16
C PHE A 22 19.14 -7.89 -3.38
N GLN A 23 19.88 -8.99 -3.56
CA GLN A 23 21.22 -9.14 -2.98
C GLN A 23 22.18 -8.04 -3.42
N GLN A 24 22.12 -7.62 -4.69
CA GLN A 24 22.94 -6.51 -5.19
C GLN A 24 22.54 -5.18 -4.56
N ILE A 25 21.23 -4.93 -4.40
CA ILE A 25 20.72 -3.74 -3.73
C ILE A 25 21.24 -3.70 -2.28
N ILE A 26 21.14 -4.80 -1.53
CA ILE A 26 21.62 -4.86 -0.15
C ILE A 26 23.14 -4.66 -0.08
N LYS A 27 23.93 -5.28 -0.95
CA LYS A 27 25.39 -5.04 -1.00
C LYS A 27 25.73 -3.58 -1.26
N ASN A 28 24.99 -2.92 -2.15
CA ASN A 28 25.18 -1.50 -2.42
C ASN A 28 24.81 -0.65 -1.20
N LEU A 29 23.76 -1.02 -0.47
CA LEU A 29 23.34 -0.36 0.77
C LEU A 29 24.38 -0.53 1.88
N GLU A 30 24.93 -1.73 2.03
CA GLU A 30 25.96 -2.05 3.02
C GLU A 30 27.25 -1.23 2.84
N THR A 31 27.49 -0.63 1.67
CA THR A 31 28.63 0.29 1.49
C THR A 31 28.48 1.56 2.34
N LYS A 32 27.24 2.03 2.53
CA LYS A 32 26.90 3.30 3.21
C LYS A 32 26.29 3.09 4.59
N PHE A 33 25.52 2.02 4.77
CA PHE A 33 24.72 1.74 5.96
C PHE A 33 25.12 0.39 6.58
N ASP A 34 24.80 0.22 7.86
CA ASP A 34 24.78 -1.08 8.53
C ASP A 34 23.35 -1.63 8.48
N VAL A 35 23.07 -2.58 7.58
CA VAL A 35 21.73 -3.13 7.38
C VAL A 35 21.43 -4.14 8.49
N VAL A 36 20.65 -3.71 9.49
CA VAL A 36 20.37 -4.51 10.69
C VAL A 36 19.34 -5.59 10.43
N SER A 37 18.29 -5.26 9.67
CA SER A 37 17.20 -6.19 9.39
C SER A 37 16.48 -5.80 8.11
N CYS A 38 15.88 -6.80 7.46
CA CYS A 38 15.00 -6.62 6.32
C CYS A 38 13.69 -7.38 6.58
N LYS A 39 12.58 -6.75 6.22
CA LYS A 39 11.25 -7.34 6.31
C LYS A 39 10.54 -7.31 4.97
N PHE A 40 10.09 -8.47 4.52
CA PHE A 40 9.44 -8.63 3.23
C PHE A 40 7.92 -8.69 3.36
N TYR A 41 7.21 -7.87 2.59
CA TYR A 41 5.76 -7.79 2.53
C TYR A 41 5.21 -8.46 1.27
N GLY A 42 3.96 -8.92 1.35
CA GLY A 42 3.31 -9.60 0.23
C GLY A 42 3.95 -10.94 -0.15
N TYR A 43 4.72 -11.55 0.75
CA TYR A 43 5.52 -12.74 0.46
C TYR A 43 4.61 -13.96 0.20
N VAL A 44 4.79 -14.61 -0.95
CA VAL A 44 4.05 -15.83 -1.31
C VAL A 44 5.02 -16.94 -1.65
N ALA A 45 5.10 -17.97 -0.81
CA ALA A 45 6.08 -19.07 -0.95
C ALA A 45 6.12 -19.69 -2.35
N LYS A 46 4.96 -19.87 -3.01
CA LYS A 46 4.91 -20.39 -4.39
C LYS A 46 5.56 -19.47 -5.44
N ARG A 47 5.53 -18.15 -5.21
CA ARG A 47 6.05 -17.11 -6.12
C ARG A 47 7.42 -16.59 -5.72
N ASN A 48 7.85 -16.82 -4.48
CA ASN A 48 9.05 -16.24 -3.88
C ASN A 48 10.01 -17.29 -3.32
N ARG A 49 9.95 -18.52 -3.86
CA ARG A 49 10.79 -19.64 -3.43
C ARG A 49 12.29 -19.33 -3.51
N ASP A 50 12.69 -18.53 -4.48
CA ASP A 50 14.05 -18.01 -4.69
C ASP A 50 14.56 -17.15 -3.52
N TYR A 51 13.67 -16.56 -2.71
CA TYR A 51 14.05 -15.77 -1.54
C TYR A 51 14.24 -16.62 -0.28
N ASN A 52 13.77 -17.87 -0.23
CA ASN A 52 13.67 -18.64 1.03
C ASN A 52 15.02 -18.87 1.69
N GLU A 53 15.99 -19.35 0.90
CA GLU A 53 17.35 -19.62 1.37
C GLU A 53 18.02 -18.32 1.82
N TYR A 54 17.83 -17.25 1.05
CA TYR A 54 18.42 -15.95 1.35
C TYR A 54 17.84 -15.31 2.62
N ILE A 55 16.51 -15.40 2.81
CA ILE A 55 15.83 -14.90 4.00
C ILE A 55 16.30 -15.67 5.24
N ALA A 56 16.36 -17.00 5.16
CA ALA A 56 16.80 -17.83 6.28
C ALA A 56 18.28 -17.58 6.64
N ALA A 57 19.16 -17.43 5.64
CA ALA A 57 20.59 -17.21 5.86
C ALA A 57 20.89 -15.87 6.55
N ASN A 58 20.09 -14.83 6.30
CA ASN A 58 20.30 -13.49 6.86
C ASN A 58 19.38 -13.18 8.06
N GLY A 59 18.54 -14.14 8.49
CA GLY A 59 17.59 -13.92 9.60
C GLY A 59 16.53 -12.87 9.29
N PHE A 60 16.13 -12.71 8.03
CA PHE A 60 15.13 -11.73 7.61
C PHE A 60 13.70 -12.19 7.93
N GLU A 61 12.81 -11.22 8.12
CA GLU A 61 11.41 -11.48 8.43
C GLU A 61 10.55 -11.47 7.16
N THR A 62 9.47 -12.26 7.17
CA THR A 62 8.46 -12.23 6.12
C THR A 62 7.08 -11.98 6.70
N SER A 63 6.28 -11.21 5.98
CA SER A 63 4.86 -11.03 6.23
C SER A 63 4.07 -11.69 5.11
N LEU A 64 3.17 -12.58 5.51
CA LEU A 64 2.22 -13.19 4.60
C LEU A 64 1.21 -12.13 4.11
N PRO A 65 0.78 -12.19 2.85
CA PRO A 65 -0.22 -11.26 2.33
C PRO A 65 -1.51 -11.36 3.14
N SER A 66 -2.15 -10.22 3.32
CA SER A 66 -3.49 -10.16 3.93
C SER A 66 -4.45 -11.08 3.16
N ALA A 67 -5.29 -11.81 3.90
CA ALA A 67 -6.31 -12.71 3.33
C ALA A 67 -7.38 -11.96 2.50
N SER A 68 -7.43 -10.64 2.61
CA SER A 68 -8.34 -9.81 1.81
C SER A 68 -7.99 -9.89 0.32
N ARG A 69 -8.99 -10.27 -0.50
CA ARG A 69 -8.89 -10.16 -1.96
C ARG A 69 -8.88 -8.72 -2.46
N ARG A 70 -9.19 -7.74 -1.59
CA ARG A 70 -9.09 -6.33 -1.96
C ARG A 70 -7.63 -5.93 -2.01
N ARG A 71 -7.18 -5.55 -3.20
CA ARG A 71 -5.82 -5.10 -3.45
C ARG A 71 -5.65 -3.73 -2.80
N ASN A 72 -5.10 -3.70 -1.59
CA ASN A 72 -4.64 -2.45 -1.01
C ASN A 72 -3.45 -1.96 -1.83
N LYS A 73 -3.45 -0.65 -2.10
CA LYS A 73 -2.40 0.04 -2.85
C LYS A 73 -1.09 0.16 -2.04
N LEU A 74 -1.23 0.25 -0.72
CA LEU A 74 -0.17 0.19 0.27
C LEU A 74 -0.42 -1.00 1.20
N ASP A 75 0.60 -1.78 1.54
CA ASP A 75 0.42 -2.85 2.51
C ASP A 75 0.23 -2.25 3.92
N SER A 76 -0.93 -2.50 4.52
CA SER A 76 -1.25 -2.01 5.86
C SER A 76 -0.27 -2.56 6.91
N ARG A 77 0.30 -3.74 6.68
CA ARG A 77 1.29 -4.30 7.60
C ARG A 77 2.61 -3.55 7.53
N GLN A 78 3.01 -3.08 6.34
CA GLN A 78 4.19 -2.23 6.19
C GLN A 78 4.01 -0.91 6.95
N VAL A 79 2.81 -0.32 6.92
CA VAL A 79 2.49 0.90 7.68
C VAL A 79 2.58 0.67 9.20
N ILE A 80 2.00 -0.43 9.69
CA ILE A 80 2.02 -0.76 11.12
C ILE A 80 3.45 -1.00 11.59
N ASP A 81 4.22 -1.83 10.89
CA ASP A 81 5.59 -2.13 11.27
C ASP A 81 6.48 -0.87 11.18
N SER A 82 6.20 0.03 10.24
CA SER A 82 6.87 1.33 10.18
C SER A 82 6.62 2.17 11.43
N ALA A 83 5.39 2.15 11.96
CA ALA A 83 5.05 2.83 13.20
C ALA A 83 5.77 2.21 14.41
N ASP A 84 5.88 0.89 14.46
CA ASP A 84 6.61 0.18 15.51
C ASP A 84 8.11 0.50 15.46
N VAL A 85 8.71 0.49 14.27
CA VAL A 85 10.12 0.90 14.04
C VAL A 85 10.36 2.33 14.52
N ALA A 86 9.45 3.24 14.12
CA ALA A 86 9.50 4.62 14.54
C ALA A 86 9.35 4.75 16.08
N ALA A 87 8.53 3.92 16.72
CA ALA A 87 8.30 3.95 18.16
C ALA A 87 9.53 3.50 18.96
N VAL A 88 10.27 2.51 18.47
CA VAL A 88 11.47 1.98 19.15
C VAL A 88 12.65 2.98 19.08
N GLY A 89 12.82 3.69 17.96
CA GLY A 89 13.78 4.80 17.85
C GLY A 89 15.27 4.41 17.97
N LYS A 90 15.63 3.15 17.67
CA LYS A 90 17.03 2.65 17.75
C LYS A 90 17.78 2.66 16.41
N ILE A 91 17.19 3.25 15.37
CA ILE A 91 17.60 3.10 13.98
C ILE A 91 17.78 4.49 13.40
N ASP A 92 18.82 4.66 12.60
CA ASP A 92 19.18 5.96 12.01
C ASP A 92 18.50 6.16 10.65
N ALA A 93 18.31 5.09 9.89
CA ALA A 93 17.74 5.14 8.53
C ALA A 93 16.73 4.02 8.23
N VAL A 94 15.80 4.26 7.31
CA VAL A 94 14.86 3.27 6.79
C VAL A 94 14.85 3.30 5.26
N GLY A 95 15.12 2.15 4.65
CA GLY A 95 14.97 1.92 3.22
C GLY A 95 13.58 1.38 2.91
N LEU A 96 12.86 2.05 2.01
CA LEU A 96 11.47 1.73 1.68
C LEU A 96 11.37 1.26 0.22
N ILE A 97 10.85 0.04 0.01
CA ILE A 97 10.33 -0.41 -1.28
C ILE A 97 8.82 -0.53 -1.12
N VAL A 98 8.08 0.30 -1.85
CA VAL A 98 6.65 0.50 -1.58
C VAL A 98 5.85 0.43 -2.87
N GLY A 99 4.63 -0.12 -2.78
CA GLY A 99 3.64 -0.10 -3.84
C GLY A 99 3.09 1.30 -4.15
N GLU A 100 2.15 1.38 -5.08
CA GLU A 100 1.48 2.62 -5.49
C GLU A 100 0.48 3.12 -4.43
N GLY A 101 0.98 3.42 -3.23
CA GLY A 101 0.20 3.82 -2.05
C GLY A 101 0.51 5.22 -1.56
N ASP A 102 -0.29 5.70 -0.61
CA ASP A 102 0.01 6.96 0.09
C ASP A 102 0.93 6.67 1.29
N ILE A 103 2.24 6.71 1.04
CA ILE A 103 3.29 6.46 2.04
C ILE A 103 3.68 7.74 2.80
N LEU A 104 3.22 8.90 2.36
CA LEU A 104 3.61 10.20 2.93
C LEU A 104 3.41 10.28 4.45
N PRO A 105 2.31 9.75 5.05
CA PRO A 105 2.16 9.75 6.51
C PRO A 105 3.29 9.01 7.24
N VAL A 106 3.78 7.91 6.65
CA VAL A 106 4.86 7.10 7.21
C VAL A 106 6.19 7.83 7.10
N VAL A 107 6.48 8.42 5.94
CA VAL A 107 7.72 9.19 5.72
C VAL A 107 7.78 10.40 6.65
N ASN A 108 6.69 11.15 6.78
CA ASN A 108 6.60 12.29 7.68
C ASN A 108 6.79 11.88 9.15
N MET A 109 6.25 10.73 9.55
CA MET A 109 6.44 10.18 10.89
C MET A 109 7.92 9.87 11.16
N PHE A 110 8.62 9.25 10.21
CA PHE A 110 10.07 9.00 10.36
C PHE A 110 10.85 10.31 10.44
N SER A 111 10.58 11.27 9.55
CA SER A 111 11.22 12.59 9.56
C SER A 111 11.01 13.33 10.89
N SER A 112 9.80 13.29 11.45
CA SER A 112 9.50 13.91 12.75
C SER A 112 10.29 13.32 13.93
N LYS A 113 10.79 12.09 13.77
CA LYS A 113 11.62 11.41 14.76
C LYS A 113 13.11 11.47 14.45
N GLY A 114 13.51 12.19 13.39
CA GLY A 114 14.90 12.29 12.95
C GLY A 114 15.45 11.01 12.34
N ILE A 115 14.58 10.13 11.83
CA ILE A 115 14.98 8.91 11.13
C ILE A 115 15.03 9.22 9.63
N ASP A 116 16.17 8.97 9.00
CA ASP A 116 16.36 9.20 7.58
C ASP A 116 15.57 8.18 6.75
N THR A 117 14.97 8.63 5.66
CA THR A 117 14.15 7.77 4.79
C THR A 117 14.69 7.75 3.38
N TYR A 118 14.82 6.55 2.81
CA TYR A 118 15.30 6.37 1.45
C TYR A 118 14.28 5.62 0.61
N ASP A 119 13.93 6.17 -0.53
CA ASP A 119 13.10 5.49 -1.52
C ASP A 119 13.98 4.58 -2.39
N ILE A 120 13.67 3.29 -2.41
CA ILE A 120 14.35 2.31 -3.23
C ILE A 120 13.40 1.96 -4.38
N ASN A 121 13.65 2.52 -5.56
CA ASN A 121 12.79 2.35 -6.73
C ASN A 121 13.57 2.44 -8.04
N ILE A 122 12.94 2.12 -9.16
CA ILE A 122 13.55 2.24 -10.49
C ILE A 122 13.64 3.72 -10.90
N ASN A 123 12.55 4.45 -10.70
CA ASN A 123 12.42 5.86 -11.01
C ASN A 123 11.91 6.61 -9.78
N GLU A 124 12.26 7.89 -9.70
CA GLU A 124 11.71 8.79 -8.70
C GLU A 124 10.17 8.83 -8.77
N GLY A 125 9.54 8.68 -7.62
CA GLY A 125 8.09 8.70 -7.49
C GLY A 125 7.51 10.10 -7.31
N LYS A 126 6.19 10.14 -7.10
CA LYS A 126 5.46 11.38 -6.76
C LYS A 126 5.95 12.02 -5.44
N TYR A 127 6.40 11.19 -4.50
CA TYR A 127 6.74 11.60 -3.14
C TYR A 127 8.24 11.68 -2.88
N THR A 128 9.09 11.67 -3.92
CA THR A 128 10.57 11.72 -3.77
C THR A 128 11.03 12.87 -2.89
N TYR A 129 10.37 14.04 -2.99
CA TYR A 129 10.68 15.23 -2.19
C TYR A 129 10.55 15.02 -0.67
N ALA A 130 9.78 14.03 -0.23
CA ALA A 130 9.57 13.74 1.19
C ALA A 130 10.67 12.84 1.77
N TYR A 131 11.39 12.11 0.92
CA TYR A 131 12.47 11.23 1.33
C TYR A 131 13.77 12.03 1.53
N THR A 132 14.62 11.54 2.43
CA THR A 132 16.00 12.05 2.59
C THR A 132 16.83 11.76 1.34
N GLY A 133 16.58 10.65 0.65
CA GLY A 133 17.27 10.33 -0.60
C GLY A 133 16.61 9.24 -1.43
N PHE A 134 17.15 9.05 -2.63
CA PHE A 134 16.70 8.07 -3.60
C PHE A 134 17.80 7.07 -3.92
N ILE A 135 17.45 5.78 -3.99
CA ILE A 135 18.33 4.69 -4.36
C ILE A 135 17.76 4.02 -5.59
N ALA A 136 18.42 4.25 -6.73
CA ALA A 136 18.02 3.69 -8.00
C ALA A 136 18.25 2.18 -8.06
N VAL A 137 17.21 1.43 -8.41
CA VAL A 137 17.27 -0.01 -8.67
C VAL A 137 17.46 -0.23 -10.17
N PRO A 138 18.53 -0.93 -10.61
CA PRO A 138 18.72 -1.22 -12.02
C PRO A 138 17.65 -2.18 -12.54
N ILE A 139 17.21 -2.01 -13.79
CA ILE A 139 16.18 -2.85 -14.42
C ILE A 139 16.62 -4.32 -14.47
N SER A 140 17.93 -4.59 -14.55
CA SER A 140 18.51 -5.94 -14.50
C SER A 140 18.27 -6.66 -13.16
N ALA A 141 17.97 -5.94 -12.08
CA ALA A 141 17.65 -6.54 -10.78
C ALA A 141 16.23 -7.13 -10.74
N LEU A 142 15.37 -6.79 -11.70
CA LEU A 142 13.98 -7.27 -11.76
C LEU A 142 13.91 -8.73 -12.21
N ARG A 143 12.85 -9.44 -11.84
CA ARG A 143 12.65 -10.81 -12.35
C ARG A 143 12.32 -10.83 -13.83
N GLU A 144 13.10 -11.60 -14.59
CA GLU A 144 12.78 -11.95 -15.97
C GLU A 144 11.44 -12.72 -16.03
N GLY A 145 10.56 -12.34 -16.96
CA GLY A 145 9.30 -13.05 -17.22
C GLY A 145 8.11 -12.69 -16.32
N TYR A 146 8.28 -11.92 -15.24
CA TYR A 146 7.16 -11.20 -14.64
C TYR A 146 6.90 -9.96 -15.47
N ALA A 147 5.85 -10.00 -16.30
CA ALA A 147 5.47 -8.94 -17.22
C ALA A 147 5.87 -7.54 -16.70
N ALA A 148 6.60 -6.84 -17.58
CA ALA A 148 6.88 -5.41 -17.54
C ALA A 148 5.74 -4.64 -16.87
N PRO A 149 6.00 -3.50 -16.20
CA PRO A 149 4.93 -2.66 -15.67
C PRO A 149 3.86 -2.56 -16.75
N PRO A 150 2.59 -2.87 -16.45
CA PRO A 150 1.58 -2.79 -17.49
C PRO A 150 1.60 -1.34 -17.94
N THR A 151 2.16 -1.09 -19.12
CA THR A 151 1.88 0.08 -19.93
C THR A 151 0.44 -0.04 -20.42
N ARG A 152 -0.50 -0.16 -19.46
CA ARG A 152 -1.87 0.23 -19.70
C ARG A 152 -1.83 1.75 -19.79
N LYS A 153 -1.46 2.24 -20.98
CA LYS A 153 -2.24 3.33 -21.56
C LYS A 153 -3.69 2.90 -21.34
N SER A 154 -4.44 3.68 -20.57
CA SER A 154 -5.87 3.52 -20.46
C SER A 154 -6.45 3.69 -21.86
N GLN A 155 -6.50 2.59 -22.62
CA GLN A 155 -7.46 2.45 -23.69
C GLN A 155 -8.80 2.45 -22.97
N THR A 156 -9.39 3.63 -22.89
CA THR A 156 -10.81 3.83 -22.67
C THR A 156 -11.50 2.94 -23.71
N SER A 157 -11.83 1.72 -23.31
CA SER A 157 -12.74 0.90 -24.08
C SER A 157 -14.07 1.63 -23.98
N VAL A 158 -14.39 2.37 -25.04
CA VAL A 158 -15.75 2.83 -25.27
C VAL A 158 -16.55 1.55 -25.47
N ALA A 159 -17.10 1.03 -24.37
CA ALA A 159 -18.06 -0.05 -24.43
C ALA A 159 -19.19 0.43 -25.36
N PRO A 160 -19.57 -0.35 -26.39
CA PRO A 160 -20.69 0.02 -27.24
C PRO A 160 -21.93 0.19 -26.35
N LYS A 161 -22.55 1.38 -26.44
CA LYS A 161 -23.80 1.70 -25.74
C LYS A 161 -24.81 0.59 -26.06
N LYS A 162 -25.11 -0.26 -25.08
CA LYS A 162 -26.29 -1.12 -25.15
C LYS A 162 -27.51 -0.22 -25.34
N ALA A 163 -28.30 -0.53 -26.37
CA ALA A 163 -29.58 0.12 -26.61
C ALA A 163 -30.43 0.12 -25.32
N PRO A 164 -31.18 1.20 -25.04
CA PRO A 164 -31.98 1.30 -23.83
C PRO A 164 -33.00 0.16 -23.79
N LYS A 165 -32.97 -0.63 -22.71
CA LYS A 165 -34.06 -1.56 -22.39
C LYS A 165 -35.33 -0.74 -22.11
N PRO A 166 -36.51 -1.18 -22.58
CA PRO A 166 -37.77 -0.51 -22.24
C PRO A 166 -37.94 -0.46 -20.71
N VAL A 167 -38.32 0.73 -20.24
CA VAL A 167 -38.54 1.04 -18.82
C VAL A 167 -39.72 0.20 -18.33
N VAL A 168 -39.43 -0.82 -17.53
CA VAL A 168 -40.45 -1.49 -16.72
C VAL A 168 -40.78 -0.53 -15.56
N GLN A 169 -42.01 -0.03 -15.51
CA GLN A 169 -42.49 0.78 -14.40
C GLN A 169 -42.36 -0.01 -13.09
N PRO A 170 -41.85 0.60 -12.00
CA PRO A 170 -41.69 -0.12 -10.74
C PRO A 170 -43.08 -0.50 -10.19
N VAL A 171 -43.31 -1.80 -10.09
CA VAL A 171 -44.46 -2.36 -9.36
C VAL A 171 -44.38 -1.88 -7.91
N LYS A 172 -45.36 -1.10 -7.46
CA LYS A 172 -45.49 -0.64 -6.08
C LYS A 172 -45.55 -1.85 -5.14
N LYS A 173 -44.49 -2.09 -4.37
CA LYS A 173 -44.57 -2.95 -3.19
C LYS A 173 -45.39 -2.21 -2.12
N PRO A 174 -46.29 -2.90 -1.38
CA PRO A 174 -47.00 -2.27 -0.28
C PRO A 174 -46.01 -1.73 0.76
N GLU A 175 -46.18 -0.47 1.18
CA GLU A 175 -45.32 0.18 2.16
C GLU A 175 -45.40 -0.56 3.52
N ASN A 176 -44.26 -0.68 4.19
CA ASN A 176 -44.15 -1.26 5.52
C ASN A 176 -44.96 -0.42 6.52
N PRO A 177 -45.85 -0.99 7.34
CA PRO A 177 -46.73 -0.25 8.27
C PRO A 177 -45.97 0.74 9.18
N TYR A 178 -44.73 0.42 9.56
CA TYR A 178 -43.88 1.31 10.36
C TYR A 178 -43.51 2.62 9.64
N VAL A 179 -43.37 2.60 8.32
CA VAL A 179 -43.04 3.79 7.52
C VAL A 179 -44.26 4.71 7.37
N ALA A 180 -45.47 4.13 7.32
CA ALA A 180 -46.71 4.89 7.30
C ALA A 180 -46.98 5.59 8.64
N GLU A 181 -46.64 4.93 9.75
CA GLU A 181 -46.80 5.49 11.10
C GLU A 181 -45.78 6.61 11.38
N ALA A 182 -44.52 6.44 10.94
CA ALA A 182 -43.50 7.47 11.05
C ALA A 182 -43.85 8.74 10.26
N LYS A 183 -44.44 8.61 9.06
CA LYS A 183 -44.90 9.76 8.26
C LYS A 183 -46.01 10.54 8.96
N LYS A 184 -46.96 9.87 9.63
CA LYS A 184 -48.00 10.55 10.41
C LYS A 184 -47.45 11.37 11.58
N ILE A 185 -46.40 10.89 12.24
CA ILE A 185 -45.76 11.60 13.34
C ILE A 185 -44.98 12.81 12.81
N LEU A 186 -44.31 12.66 11.66
CA LEU A 186 -43.50 13.72 11.03
C LEU A 186 -44.34 14.80 10.35
N ASP A 187 -45.55 14.48 9.90
CA ASP A 187 -46.41 15.41 9.15
C ASP A 187 -46.94 16.57 9.99
N ALA A 188 -46.74 16.58 11.32
CA ALA A 188 -46.87 17.69 12.29
C ALA A 188 -48.07 18.66 12.14
N SER A 189 -49.05 18.30 11.32
CA SER A 189 -50.19 19.13 10.92
C SER A 189 -51.16 19.28 12.07
N ASP A 190 -51.29 18.24 12.90
CA ASP A 190 -52.05 18.27 14.15
C ASP A 190 -51.36 19.10 15.25
N LEU A 191 -50.04 19.19 15.26
CA LEU A 191 -49.28 19.97 16.24
C LEU A 191 -49.31 21.47 15.88
N MET A 192 -49.18 21.79 14.59
CA MET A 192 -49.28 23.17 14.08
C MET A 192 -50.69 23.77 14.19
N ASN A 193 -51.74 22.94 14.14
CA ASN A 193 -53.12 23.40 14.37
C ASN A 193 -53.42 23.67 15.85
N LYS A 194 -52.68 23.08 16.79
CA LYS A 194 -52.89 23.27 18.24
C LYS A 194 -52.28 24.57 18.78
N TYR A 195 -51.30 25.14 18.08
CA TYR A 195 -50.63 26.41 18.43
C TYR A 195 -51.09 27.62 17.59
N ARG A 196 -52.07 27.43 16.69
CA ARG A 196 -52.82 28.54 16.09
C ARG A 196 -54.00 28.92 17.01
N ARG A 197 -53.71 29.64 18.08
CA ARG A 197 -54.67 30.46 18.83
C ARG A 197 -54.15 31.87 18.91
#